data_AF-A0A2B7ZYM8-F1
#
_entry.id   AF-A0A2B7ZYM8-F1
#
_cell.length_a   1.000
_cell.length_b   1.000
_cell.length_c   1.000
_cell.angle_alpha   90.00
_cell.angle_beta   90.00
_cell.angle_gamma   90.00
#
_symmetry.space_group_name_H-M   'P 1'
#
loop_
_entity.id
_entity.type
_entity.pdbx_description
1 polymer ?
#
loop_
_entity_poly.entity_id
_entity_poly.type
_entity_poly.pdbx_seq_one_letter_code
_entity_poly.pdbx_strand_id
1 'polypeptide(L)' 'MSTQPNTSIITRNVNKIAAPTGNVYESVVVMSKRARQIASNLKEELGNKLSEFTPSVDNLEEIFE' A
#
# COMPACT_ATOMS: atom_id res chain seq x y z
N MET A 1 7.05 -5.50 31.62
CA MET A 1 6.02 -5.40 30.55
C MET A 1 6.51 -6.25 29.38
N SER A 2 5.88 -7.40 29.13
CA SER A 2 6.23 -8.25 28.00
C SER A 2 5.39 -7.82 26.80
N THR A 3 5.99 -7.16 25.81
CA THR A 3 5.32 -6.79 24.56
C THR A 3 5.05 -8.05 23.75
N GLN A 4 3.80 -8.47 23.72
CA GLN A 4 3.36 -9.61 22.91
C GLN A 4 3.52 -9.24 21.42
N PRO A 5 4.27 -10.02 20.62
CA PRO A 5 4.51 -9.68 19.21
C PRO A 5 3.20 -9.71 18.42
N ASN A 6 3.09 -8.80 17.44
CA ASN A 6 1.95 -8.74 16.53
C ASN A 6 1.76 -10.10 15.84
N THR A 7 0.53 -10.63 15.86
CA THR A 7 0.16 -11.96 15.33
C THR A 7 0.42 -12.14 13.84
N SER A 8 0.63 -11.05 13.10
CA SER A 8 0.95 -11.07 11.67
C SER A 8 2.44 -11.25 11.34
N ILE A 9 3.33 -11.25 12.35
CA ILE A 9 4.77 -11.40 12.12
C ILE A 9 5.09 -12.86 11.77
N ILE A 10 5.59 -13.08 10.56
CA ILE A 10 6.08 -14.38 10.11
C ILE A 10 7.60 -14.35 9.93
N THR A 11 8.28 -15.39 10.43
CA THR A 11 9.72 -15.57 10.20
C THR A 11 9.95 -15.93 8.73
N ARG A 12 10.87 -15.22 8.07
CA ARG A 12 11.25 -15.48 6.68
C ARG A 12 12.70 -15.93 6.58
N ASN A 13 12.97 -16.84 5.65
CA ASN A 13 14.32 -17.30 5.37
C ASN A 13 15.06 -16.24 4.52
N VAL A 14 16.11 -15.65 5.10
CA VAL A 14 16.91 -14.58 4.46
C VAL A 14 17.65 -15.08 3.22
N ASN A 15 18.13 -16.32 3.21
CA ASN A 15 18.81 -16.89 2.04
C ASN A 15 17.86 -17.00 0.85
N LYS A 16 16.59 -17.34 1.08
CA LYS A 16 15.57 -17.35 0.01
C LYS A 16 15.28 -15.95 -0.54
N ILE A 17 15.32 -14.93 0.32
CA ILE A 17 15.12 -13.52 -0.09
C ILE A 17 16.34 -13.00 -0.86
N ALA A 18 17.55 -13.41 -0.49
CA ALA A 18 18.78 -13.02 -1.16
C ALA A 18 19.06 -13.81 -2.44
N ALA A 19 18.50 -15.01 -2.60
CA ALA A 19 18.77 -15.88 -3.75
C ALA A 19 18.59 -15.23 -5.14
N PRO A 20 17.57 -14.37 -5.39
CA PRO A 20 17.38 -13.75 -6.71
C PRO A 20 18.40 -12.66 -7.05
N THR A 21 18.98 -12.00 -6.04
CA THR A 21 19.92 -10.87 -6.23
C THR A 21 21.36 -11.26 -5.90
N GLY A 22 21.56 -12.38 -5.19
CA GLY A 22 22.84 -12.75 -4.58
C GLY A 22 23.25 -11.88 -3.39
N ASN A 23 22.47 -10.85 -3.04
CA ASN A 23 22.82 -9.88 -2.00
C ASN A 23 21.58 -9.44 -1.21
N VAL A 24 21.62 -9.68 0.11
CA VAL A 24 20.49 -9.35 1.00
C VAL A 24 20.14 -7.86 1.01
N TYR A 25 21.13 -6.97 0.93
CA TYR A 25 20.90 -5.52 0.94
C TYR A 25 20.25 -5.06 -0.36
N GLU A 26 20.68 -5.61 -1.49
CA GLU A 26 20.04 -5.33 -2.77
C GLU A 26 18.59 -5.82 -2.81
N SER A 27 18.33 -7.04 -2.32
CA SER A 27 16.95 -7.55 -2.20
C SER A 27 16.06 -6.61 -1.38
N VAL A 28 16.56 -6.09 -0.26
CA VAL A 28 15.82 -5.11 0.55
C VAL A 28 15.53 -3.84 -0.24
N VAL A 29 16.52 -3.30 -0.96
CA VAL A 29 16.33 -2.10 -1.80
C VAL A 29 15.27 -2.32 -2.88
N VAL A 30 15.30 -3.46 -3.56
CA VAL A 30 14.30 -3.84 -4.59
C VAL A 30 12.90 -3.93 -3.97
N MET A 31 12.77 -4.63 -2.84
CA MET A 31 11.50 -4.74 -2.11
C MET A 31 10.97 -3.36 -1.67
N SER A 32 11.82 -2.49 -1.14
CA SER A 32 11.44 -1.13 -0.74
C SER A 32 10.99 -0.27 -1.92
N LYS A 33 11.64 -0.38 -3.08
CA LYS A 33 11.21 0.29 -4.33
C LYS A 33 9.82 -0.21 -4.75
N ARG A 34 9.60 -1.53 -4.75
CA ARG A 34 8.30 -2.12 -5.10
C ARG A 34 7.19 -1.73 -4.12
N ALA A 35 7.48 -1.70 -2.82
CA ALA A 35 6.52 -1.28 -1.80
C ALA A 35 6.06 0.17 -2.03
N ARG A 36 6.97 1.09 -2.40
CA ARG A 36 6.62 2.47 -2.74
C ARG A 36 5.72 2.57 -3.98
N GLN A 37 5.98 1.77 -5.02
CA GLN A 37 5.10 1.71 -6.19
C GLN A 37 3.69 1.28 -5.80
N ILE A 38 3.56 0.21 -5.00
CA ILE A 38 2.25 -0.28 -4.53
C ILE A 38 1.55 0.81 -3.71
N ALA A 39 2.25 1.48 -2.79
CA ALA A 39 1.68 2.54 -1.97
C ALA A 39 1.18 3.73 -2.82
N SER A 40 1.94 4.12 -3.85
CA SER A 40 1.53 5.18 -4.77
C SER A 40 0.27 4.78 -5.54
N ASN A 41 0.26 3.57 -6.11
CA ASN A 41 -0.89 3.07 -6.87
C ASN A 41 -2.15 2.97 -6.00
N LEU A 42 -2.00 2.49 -4.76
CA LEU A 42 -3.12 2.39 -3.82
C LEU A 42 -3.68 3.77 -3.45
N LYS A 43 -2.80 4.76 -3.26
CA LYS A 43 -3.22 6.14 -3.00
C LYS A 43 -4.01 6.72 -4.16
N GLU A 44 -3.55 6.50 -5.39
CA GLU A 44 -4.23 6.93 -6.61
C GLU A 44 -5.59 6.23 -6.77
N GLU A 45 -5.63 4.91 -6.64
CA GLU A 45 -6.87 4.13 -6.73
C GLU A 45 -7.90 4.60 -5.69
N LEU A 46 -7.47 4.83 -4.45
CA LEU A 46 -8.33 5.35 -3.39
C LEU A 46 -8.85 6.75 -3.74
N GLY A 47 -7.98 7.63 -4.24
CA GLY A 47 -8.36 8.98 -4.67
C GLY A 47 -9.43 8.95 -5.77
N ASN A 48 -9.24 8.10 -6.78
CA ASN A 48 -10.20 7.92 -7.88
C ASN A 48 -11.55 7.43 -7.35
N LYS A 49 -11.57 6.39 -6.51
CA LYS A 49 -12.80 5.90 -5.89
C LYS A 49 -13.51 6.98 -5.08
N LEU A 50 -12.78 7.79 -4.29
CA LEU A 50 -13.39 8.88 -3.52
C LEU A 50 -13.97 9.98 -4.41
N SER A 51 -13.34 10.27 -5.56
CA SER A 51 -13.85 11.26 -6.51
C SER A 51 -15.20 10.85 -7.12
N GLU A 52 -15.43 9.55 -7.31
CA GLU A 52 -16.71 9.01 -7.79
C GLU A 52 -17.88 9.25 -6.80
N PHE A 53 -17.59 9.46 -5.51
CA PHE A 53 -18.60 9.75 -4.48
C PHE A 53 -18.78 11.25 -4.21
N THR A 54 -18.04 12.12 -4.88
CA THR A 54 -18.21 13.58 -4.75
C THR A 54 -19.16 14.04 -5.86
N PRO A 55 -20.46 14.27 -5.59
CA PRO A 55 -21.37 14.77 -6.62
C PRO A 55 -20.91 16.15 -7.12
N SER A 56 -21.04 16.38 -8.42
CA SER A 56 -20.96 17.73 -8.98
C SER A 56 -22.04 18.60 -8.33
N VAL A 57 -21.65 19.78 -7.86
CA VAL A 57 -22.47 20.71 -7.07
C VAL A 57 -23.82 21.05 -7.75
N ASP A 58 -23.93 20.86 -9.07
CA ASP A 58 -25.16 21.02 -9.86
C ASP A 58 -26.33 20.11 -9.44
N ASN A 59 -26.07 18.93 -8.86
CA ASN A 59 -27.16 17.98 -8.53
C ASN A 59 -27.92 18.31 -7.24
N LEU A 60 -27.44 19.26 -6.43
CA LEU A 60 -28.10 19.64 -5.19
C LEU A 60 -29.19 20.69 -5.39
N GLU A 61 -29.13 21.49 -6.46
CA GLU A 61 -30.11 22.54 -6.73
C GLU A 61 -31.44 21.97 -7.28
N GLU A 62 -31.42 20.76 -7.89
CA GLU A 62 -32.61 20.05 -8.41
C GLU A 62 -33.42 19.32 -7.31
N ILE A 63 -32.86 19.11 -6.11
CA ILE A 63 -33.53 18.36 -5.02
C ILE A 63 -34.36 19.30 -4.13
N PHE A 64 -34.21 20.63 -4.28
CA PHE A 64 -34.89 21.64 -3.48
C PHE A 64 -35.97 22.44 -4.22
N GLU A 65 -36.24 22.12 -5.50
CA GLU A 65 -37.41 22.59 -6.29
C GLU A 65 -38.44 21.46 -6.42
#